data_AF-A0A317U2H1-F1
#
_entry.id   AF-A0A317U2H1-F1
#
_cell.length_a   1.000
_cell.length_b   1.000
_cell.length_c   1.000
_cell.angle_alpha   90.00
_cell.angle_beta   90.00
_cell.angle_gamma   90.00
#
_symmetry.space_group_name_H-M   'P 1'
#
loop_
_entity.id
_entity.type
_entity.pdbx_description
1 polymer ?
#
loop_
_entity_poly.entity_id
_entity_poly.type
_entity_poly.pdbx_seq_one_letter_code
_entity_poly.pdbx_strand_id
1 'polypeptide(L)'
;MFGLISRHSGKLIGSAGAGTLFLAYDAYKYKQLQEDMTALQTMINDTSDIVDADQKNWLILGRQSPGYVRDTEKTPKEHLQHKIHSSSIWFKSLGTQLDNEKHFDLFAGSDFVVEMFAKKGQTPKVRVQPEKMLSDDLDTINDDELFEVGFARKQGFADITQKSPFFHSSIALRKINKEDVAHSEFVVIRGQEIKEVIARTNKAICDEQSCNLFRSNCYSASIYAGGELIKVIAERGSKTEDTKESMQAIIGLISVRAFDNFARGVSNNSVVLEQLTTAVPQVLEQYGLGKTNIPANAEGPKL
;
A
#
# COMPACT_ATOMS: atom_id res chain seq x y z
N MET A 1 -60.11 -29.78 -6.86
CA MET A 1 -60.41 -30.28 -8.21
C MET A 1 -59.36 -29.72 -9.16
N PHE A 2 -58.84 -30.56 -10.04
CA PHE A 2 -57.56 -30.48 -10.75
C PHE A 2 -57.32 -29.23 -11.60
N GLY A 3 -56.03 -28.86 -11.73
CA GLY A 3 -55.56 -27.81 -12.64
C GLY A 3 -54.04 -27.83 -12.87
N LEU A 4 -53.55 -28.95 -13.43
CA LEU A 4 -52.43 -29.06 -14.38
C LEU A 4 -51.07 -28.38 -14.06
N ILE A 5 -50.13 -29.22 -13.60
CA ILE A 5 -48.69 -29.01 -13.72
C ILE A 5 -48.33 -29.13 -15.20
N SER A 6 -48.09 -27.99 -15.86
CA SER A 6 -47.38 -27.96 -17.14
C SER A 6 -45.88 -27.98 -16.89
N ARG A 7 -45.22 -29.06 -17.31
CA ARG A 7 -43.77 -29.15 -17.43
C ARG A 7 -43.33 -28.27 -18.61
N HIS A 8 -42.92 -27.03 -18.31
CA HIS A 8 -41.99 -26.34 -19.17
C HIS A 8 -40.58 -26.56 -18.65
N SER A 9 -39.71 -27.03 -19.56
CA SER A 9 -38.26 -27.03 -19.48
C SER A 9 -37.76 -25.59 -19.37
N GLY A 10 -38.01 -24.96 -18.23
CA GLY A 10 -37.49 -23.66 -17.89
C GLY A 10 -36.02 -23.81 -17.58
N LYS A 11 -35.16 -23.31 -18.46
CA LYS A 11 -33.84 -22.83 -18.05
C LYS A 11 -34.06 -22.01 -16.77
N LEU A 12 -33.43 -22.40 -15.67
CA LEU A 12 -33.21 -21.50 -14.55
C LEU A 12 -32.38 -20.32 -15.10
N ILE A 13 -33.04 -19.32 -15.66
CA ILE A 13 -32.48 -17.98 -15.74
C ILE A 13 -32.66 -17.44 -14.33
N GLY A 14 -31.77 -17.88 -13.44
CA GLY A 14 -31.70 -17.32 -12.10
C GLY A 14 -31.42 -15.84 -12.27
N SER A 15 -32.35 -15.00 -11.84
CA SER A 15 -32.09 -13.57 -11.68
C SER A 15 -30.97 -13.43 -10.66
N ALA A 16 -29.73 -13.30 -11.12
CA ALA A 16 -28.62 -12.94 -10.27
C ALA A 16 -28.97 -11.57 -9.68
N GLY A 17 -29.37 -11.55 -8.41
CA GLY A 17 -29.67 -10.29 -7.71
C GLY A 17 -28.45 -9.38 -7.75
N ALA A 18 -28.65 -8.07 -7.54
CA ALA A 18 -27.58 -7.08 -7.56
C ALA A 18 -26.37 -7.48 -6.66
N GLY A 19 -26.62 -8.19 -5.56
CA GLY A 19 -25.56 -8.72 -4.69
C GLY A 19 -24.70 -9.80 -5.35
N THR A 20 -25.27 -10.70 -6.14
CA THR A 20 -24.50 -11.73 -6.87
C THR A 20 -23.64 -11.09 -7.96
N LEU A 21 -24.18 -10.10 -8.67
CA LEU A 21 -23.43 -9.35 -9.68
C LEU A 21 -22.28 -8.54 -9.04
N PHE A 22 -22.53 -7.92 -7.88
CA PHE A 22 -21.51 -7.21 -7.12
C PHE A 22 -20.36 -8.13 -6.68
N LEU A 23 -20.67 -9.30 -6.11
CA LEU A 23 -19.65 -10.27 -5.70
C LEU A 23 -18.87 -10.85 -6.88
N ALA A 24 -19.54 -11.11 -8.00
CA ALA A 24 -18.89 -11.56 -9.23
C ALA A 24 -17.91 -10.51 -9.78
N TYR A 25 -18.29 -9.23 -9.70
CA TYR A 25 -17.45 -8.12 -10.11
C TYR A 25 -16.23 -7.93 -9.20
N ASP A 26 -16.38 -8.03 -7.87
CA ASP A 26 -15.26 -7.99 -6.94
C ASP A 26 -14.31 -9.17 -7.14
N ALA A 27 -14.84 -10.38 -7.38
CA ALA A 27 -14.05 -11.56 -7.70
C ALA A 27 -13.28 -11.40 -9.02
N TYR A 28 -13.91 -10.79 -10.03
CA TYR A 28 -13.26 -10.46 -11.30
C TYR A 28 -12.08 -9.51 -11.09
N LYS A 29 -12.26 -8.41 -10.34
CA LYS A 29 -11.17 -7.46 -10.04
C LYS A 29 -10.03 -8.09 -9.25
N TYR A 30 -10.36 -8.94 -8.28
CA TYR A 30 -9.36 -9.69 -7.54
C TYR A 30 -8.53 -10.58 -8.48
N LYS A 31 -9.19 -11.32 -9.38
CA LYS A 31 -8.52 -12.20 -10.34
C LYS A 31 -7.66 -11.40 -11.33
N GLN A 32 -8.15 -10.27 -11.83
CA GLN A 32 -7.37 -9.38 -12.69
C GLN A 32 -6.09 -8.89 -11.99
N LEU A 33 -6.22 -8.42 -10.75
CA LEU A 33 -5.08 -8.02 -9.95
C LEU A 33 -4.09 -9.19 -9.76
N GLN A 34 -4.59 -10.40 -9.50
CA GLN A 34 -3.78 -11.61 -9.36
C GLN A 34 -2.95 -11.90 -10.61
N GLU A 35 -3.59 -11.92 -11.78
CA GLU A 35 -2.92 -12.18 -13.05
C GLU A 35 -1.84 -11.14 -13.35
N ASP A 36 -2.13 -9.85 -13.14
CA ASP A 36 -1.19 -8.78 -13.40
C ASP A 36 -0.02 -8.75 -12.41
N MET A 37 -0.28 -9.00 -11.12
CA MET A 37 0.76 -8.95 -10.08
C MET A 37 1.66 -10.20 -10.10
N THR A 38 1.13 -11.39 -10.40
CA THR A 38 1.96 -12.61 -10.47
C THR A 38 3.07 -12.49 -11.52
N ALA A 39 2.84 -11.76 -12.62
CA ALA A 39 3.88 -11.52 -13.62
C ALA A 39 4.97 -10.53 -13.19
N LEU A 40 4.69 -9.72 -12.16
CA LEU A 40 5.61 -8.71 -11.62
C LEU A 40 6.25 -9.12 -10.28
N GLN A 41 5.77 -10.21 -9.68
CA GLN A 41 6.33 -10.76 -8.45
C GLN A 41 7.74 -11.28 -8.70
N THR A 42 8.69 -10.78 -7.91
CA THR A 42 9.96 -11.43 -7.69
C THR A 42 9.78 -12.45 -6.56
N MET A 43 10.48 -13.60 -6.61
CA MET A 43 10.39 -14.59 -5.53
C MET A 43 10.91 -13.98 -4.21
N ILE A 44 10.00 -13.67 -3.30
CA ILE A 44 10.31 -13.32 -1.91
C ILE A 44 9.94 -14.53 -1.06
N ASN A 45 10.90 -15.39 -0.68
CA ASN A 45 10.61 -16.40 0.35
C ASN A 45 10.48 -15.71 1.72
N ASP A 46 9.38 -15.97 2.41
CA ASP A 46 9.08 -15.36 3.71
C ASP A 46 9.81 -16.07 4.87
N THR A 47 11.13 -16.21 4.75
CA THR A 47 11.99 -16.93 5.72
C THR A 47 12.97 -16.03 6.43
N SER A 48 12.91 -14.71 6.18
CA SER A 48 13.86 -13.75 6.73
C SER A 48 13.62 -13.57 8.22
N ASP A 49 14.70 -13.66 9.00
CA ASP A 49 14.67 -13.38 10.44
C ASP A 49 14.11 -11.98 10.70
N ILE A 50 13.42 -11.82 11.83
CA ILE A 50 12.99 -10.51 12.34
C ILE A 50 14.04 -10.01 13.32
N VAL A 51 14.66 -8.88 13.01
CA VAL A 51 15.62 -8.17 13.88
C VAL A 51 14.98 -6.89 14.41
N ASP A 52 15.35 -6.48 15.62
CA ASP A 52 14.86 -5.21 16.17
C ASP A 52 15.69 -4.03 15.64
N ALA A 53 15.04 -2.89 15.43
CA ALA A 53 15.69 -1.65 15.06
C ALA A 53 16.67 -1.21 16.16
N ASP A 54 17.93 -1.03 15.80
CA ASP A 54 18.99 -0.65 16.72
C ASP A 54 19.01 0.86 16.99
N GLN A 55 18.77 1.66 15.95
CA GLN A 55 18.84 3.12 15.97
C GLN A 55 17.48 3.81 15.94
N LYS A 56 17.45 5.04 16.46
CA LYS A 56 16.29 5.94 16.37
C LYS A 56 16.37 6.78 15.11
N ASN A 57 16.03 6.19 13.97
CA ASN A 57 16.12 6.82 12.65
C ASN A 57 14.96 6.42 11.72
N TRP A 58 13.84 5.95 12.25
CA TRP A 58 12.72 5.45 11.45
C TRP A 58 11.56 6.46 11.38
N LEU A 59 11.00 6.65 10.20
CA LEU A 59 9.69 7.26 9.99
C LEU A 59 8.78 6.20 9.38
N ILE A 60 7.62 5.96 9.99
CA ILE A 60 6.59 5.09 9.43
C ILE A 60 5.41 5.97 9.03
N LEU A 61 5.09 5.96 7.74
CA LEU A 61 4.12 6.85 7.12
C LEU A 61 2.91 6.06 6.67
N GLY A 62 1.75 6.38 7.21
CA GLY A 62 0.53 5.71 6.80
C GLY A 62 -0.67 6.63 6.93
N ARG A 63 -1.80 6.12 6.47
CA ARG A 63 -3.03 6.90 6.35
C ARG A 63 -3.66 7.07 7.73
N GLN A 64 -3.64 8.30 8.23
CA GLN A 64 -4.18 8.69 9.54
C GLN A 64 -5.51 9.42 9.40
N SER A 65 -6.46 9.08 10.29
CA SER A 65 -7.74 9.80 10.46
C SER A 65 -7.78 10.44 11.86
N PRO A 66 -8.03 11.76 11.98
CA PRO A 66 -8.30 12.40 13.26
C PRO A 66 -9.53 11.77 13.93
N GLY A 67 -9.36 11.26 15.14
CA GLY A 67 -10.45 10.72 15.96
C GLY A 67 -10.76 9.24 15.79
N TYR A 68 -10.14 8.53 14.83
CA TYR A 68 -10.28 7.06 14.70
C TYR A 68 -8.99 6.29 14.98
N VAL A 69 -7.86 6.78 14.46
CA VAL A 69 -6.58 6.05 14.52
C VAL A 69 -5.62 6.64 15.55
N ARG A 70 -5.90 7.88 15.98
CA ARG A 70 -5.05 8.69 16.83
C ARG A 70 -5.86 9.27 17.98
N ASP A 71 -5.31 9.17 19.18
CA ASP A 71 -5.81 9.86 20.37
C ASP A 71 -5.47 11.36 20.28
N THR A 72 -6.49 12.16 19.95
CA THR A 72 -6.36 13.61 19.77
C THR A 72 -6.13 14.36 21.07
N GLU A 73 -6.46 13.76 22.22
CA GLU A 73 -6.17 14.35 23.54
C GLU A 73 -4.71 14.14 23.92
N LYS A 74 -4.17 12.95 23.66
CA LYS A 74 -2.75 12.65 23.94
C LYS A 74 -1.80 13.32 22.97
N THR A 75 -2.20 13.45 21.70
CA THR A 75 -1.32 13.97 20.65
C THR A 75 -2.10 14.87 19.68
N PRO A 76 -2.34 16.15 20.00
CA PRO A 76 -3.06 17.04 19.10
C PRO A 76 -2.25 17.34 17.82
N LYS A 77 -2.93 17.40 16.66
CA LYS A 77 -2.37 17.84 15.37
C LYS A 77 -3.39 18.67 14.59
N GLU A 78 -3.47 19.95 14.95
CA GLU A 78 -4.42 20.90 14.35
C GLU A 78 -4.20 21.08 12.84
N HIS A 79 -2.95 20.99 12.37
CA HIS A 79 -2.63 21.09 10.95
C HIS A 79 -3.27 19.96 10.10
N LEU A 80 -3.38 18.73 10.63
CA LEU A 80 -4.04 17.63 9.92
C LEU A 80 -5.54 17.86 9.82
N GLN A 81 -6.15 18.37 10.90
CA GLN A 81 -7.58 18.73 10.89
C GLN A 81 -7.84 19.79 9.83
N HIS A 82 -7.00 20.83 9.75
CA HIS A 82 -7.11 21.85 8.72
C HIS A 82 -7.00 21.26 7.30
N LYS A 83 -5.97 20.43 7.04
CA LYS A 83 -5.78 19.76 5.75
C LYS A 83 -7.00 18.90 5.37
N ILE A 84 -7.58 18.16 6.33
CA ILE A 84 -8.80 17.36 6.11
C ILE A 84 -10.03 18.22 5.86
N HIS A 85 -10.19 19.34 6.58
CA HIS A 85 -11.29 20.26 6.35
C HIS A 85 -11.23 20.89 4.95
N SER A 86 -10.03 21.08 4.40
CA SER A 86 -9.82 21.59 3.04
C SER A 86 -10.02 20.56 1.91
N SER A 87 -10.15 19.26 2.23
CA SER A 87 -10.36 18.19 1.24
C SER A 87 -11.69 18.33 0.47
N SER A 88 -11.87 17.58 -0.62
CA SER A 88 -13.14 17.51 -1.37
C SER A 88 -14.15 16.52 -0.76
N ILE A 89 -13.72 15.67 0.19
CA ILE A 89 -14.54 14.59 0.77
C ILE A 89 -15.82 15.13 1.41
N TRP A 90 -16.93 14.43 1.16
CA TRP A 90 -18.25 14.77 1.69
C TRP A 90 -18.38 14.53 3.19
N PHE A 91 -17.89 13.38 3.69
CA PHE A 91 -17.90 13.05 5.12
C PHE A 91 -16.53 13.35 5.77
N LYS A 92 -16.36 14.55 6.32
CA LYS A 92 -15.09 15.01 6.92
C LYS A 92 -14.60 14.12 8.08
N SER A 93 -15.50 13.46 8.80
CA SER A 93 -15.15 12.49 9.84
C SER A 93 -14.42 11.23 9.32
N LEU A 94 -14.49 10.97 8.01
CA LEU A 94 -13.75 9.91 7.32
C LEU A 94 -12.58 10.47 6.49
N GLY A 95 -12.29 11.77 6.63
CA GLY A 95 -11.16 12.41 6.00
C GLY A 95 -9.86 11.96 6.64
N THR A 96 -8.79 11.95 5.85
CA THR A 96 -7.51 11.38 6.25
C THR A 96 -6.36 12.12 5.62
N GLN A 97 -5.15 11.85 6.12
CA GLN A 97 -3.91 12.26 5.48
C GLN A 97 -2.82 11.23 5.77
N LEU A 98 -1.82 11.11 4.89
CA LEU A 98 -0.56 10.47 5.25
C LEU A 98 0.14 11.29 6.33
N ASP A 99 0.50 10.62 7.42
CA ASP A 99 1.22 11.19 8.55
C ASP A 99 2.13 10.13 9.22
N ASN A 100 3.06 10.60 10.06
CA ASN A 100 3.90 9.75 10.88
C ASN A 100 3.08 8.97 11.92
N GLU A 101 3.25 7.65 11.94
CA GLU A 101 2.47 6.69 12.73
C GLU A 101 3.11 6.32 14.08
N LYS A 102 4.03 7.15 14.58
CA LYS A 102 4.66 6.95 15.89
C LYS A 102 3.65 6.77 17.04
N HIS A 103 2.49 7.42 16.91
CA HIS A 103 1.39 7.36 17.87
C HIS A 103 0.17 6.63 17.29
N PHE A 104 0.42 5.58 16.51
CA PHE A 104 -0.63 4.70 16.01
C PHE A 104 -1.12 3.75 17.10
N ASP A 105 -2.28 4.07 17.67
CA ASP A 105 -2.84 3.42 18.85
C ASP A 105 -3.95 2.40 18.53
N LEU A 106 -4.40 2.30 17.27
CA LEU A 106 -5.55 1.46 16.90
C LEU A 106 -5.29 -0.05 17.09
N PHE A 107 -4.04 -0.50 16.89
CA PHE A 107 -3.67 -1.91 17.05
C PHE A 107 -2.63 -2.06 18.16
N ALA A 108 -3.11 -2.39 19.36
CA ALA A 108 -2.26 -2.73 20.49
C ALA A 108 -1.64 -4.13 20.30
N GLY A 109 -0.52 -4.38 20.99
CA GLY A 109 0.08 -5.71 21.09
C GLY A 109 1.00 -6.13 19.94
N SER A 110 1.30 -5.22 18.99
CA SER A 110 2.33 -5.44 17.96
C SER A 110 3.06 -4.14 17.60
N ASP A 111 4.31 -4.29 17.17
CA ASP A 111 5.11 -3.23 16.56
C ASP A 111 5.03 -3.30 15.02
N PHE A 112 5.52 -2.26 14.35
CA PHE A 112 5.70 -2.33 12.91
C PHE A 112 6.83 -3.31 12.56
N VAL A 113 6.58 -4.19 11.59
CA VAL A 113 7.59 -5.02 10.95
C VAL A 113 7.78 -4.51 9.53
N VAL A 114 9.00 -4.06 9.23
CA VAL A 114 9.38 -3.47 7.97
C VAL A 114 10.08 -4.48 7.10
N GLU A 115 9.64 -4.56 5.85
CA GLU A 115 10.33 -5.24 4.76
C GLU A 115 10.92 -4.15 3.86
N MET A 116 12.25 -4.05 3.83
CA MET A 116 12.92 -3.06 3.00
C MET A 116 12.73 -3.40 1.52
N PHE A 117 12.63 -2.38 0.66
CA PHE A 117 12.68 -2.58 -0.78
C PHE A 117 14.13 -2.94 -1.15
N ALA A 118 14.41 -4.23 -1.21
CA ALA A 118 15.75 -4.78 -1.46
C ALA A 118 15.93 -5.15 -2.95
N LYS A 119 17.02 -4.67 -3.54
CA LYS A 119 17.43 -4.94 -4.93
C LYS A 119 17.95 -6.37 -5.12
N LYS A 120 18.53 -6.96 -4.07
CA LYS A 120 19.17 -8.27 -4.12
C LYS A 120 18.85 -9.10 -2.89
N GLY A 121 18.53 -10.37 -3.12
CA GLY A 121 18.37 -11.36 -2.06
C GLY A 121 17.26 -11.05 -1.06
N GLN A 122 17.32 -11.74 0.07
CA GLN A 122 16.45 -11.48 1.20
C GLN A 122 17.20 -10.71 2.26
N THR A 123 16.58 -9.66 2.76
CA THR A 123 17.06 -8.95 3.93
C THR A 123 16.19 -9.28 5.13
N PRO A 124 16.77 -9.30 6.35
CA PRO A 124 15.98 -9.42 7.57
C PRO A 124 14.86 -8.40 7.59
N LYS A 125 13.73 -8.79 8.17
CA LYS A 125 12.67 -7.84 8.47
C LYS A 125 13.04 -7.07 9.72
N VAL A 126 12.71 -5.79 9.77
CA VAL A 126 13.06 -4.94 10.91
C VAL A 126 11.82 -4.64 11.74
N ARG A 127 11.80 -5.07 13.00
CA ARG A 127 10.79 -4.64 13.97
C ARG A 127 11.17 -3.24 14.47
N VAL A 128 10.27 -2.29 14.29
CA VAL A 128 10.46 -0.89 14.66
C VAL A 128 9.55 -0.55 15.83
N GLN A 129 10.13 -0.41 17.02
CA GLN A 129 9.43 0.02 18.21
C GLN A 129 9.16 1.54 18.17
N PRO A 130 8.10 2.05 18.83
CA PRO A 130 7.76 3.48 18.84
C PRO A 130 8.91 4.41 19.27
N GLU A 131 9.78 3.98 20.19
CA GLU A 131 10.94 4.73 20.66
C GLU A 131 12.05 4.87 19.61
N LYS A 132 12.09 3.97 18.62
CA LYS A 132 13.00 3.99 17.47
C LYS A 132 12.46 4.88 16.33
N MET A 133 11.20 5.27 16.42
CA MET A 133 10.61 6.20 15.47
C MET A 133 10.97 7.66 15.80
N LEU A 134 11.32 8.40 14.77
CA LEU A 134 11.51 9.85 14.80
C LEU A 134 10.15 10.52 15.09
N SER A 135 10.16 11.61 15.86
CA SER A 135 8.95 12.40 16.17
C SER A 135 8.64 13.44 15.11
N ASP A 136 9.32 13.36 13.97
CA ASP A 136 9.42 14.47 13.05
C ASP A 136 8.12 14.55 12.25
N ASP A 137 7.58 15.75 12.19
CA ASP A 137 6.48 16.09 11.32
C ASP A 137 6.94 15.94 9.86
N LEU A 138 6.10 15.40 8.99
CA LEU A 138 6.49 15.14 7.60
C LEU A 138 6.83 16.41 6.85
N ASP A 139 6.24 17.53 7.27
CA ASP A 139 6.53 18.86 6.73
C ASP A 139 7.97 19.32 7.04
N THR A 140 8.70 18.64 7.95
CA THR A 140 10.09 18.98 8.37
C THR A 140 11.18 18.14 7.70
N ILE A 141 10.83 17.17 6.86
CA ILE A 141 11.80 16.40 6.07
C ILE A 141 12.60 17.38 5.21
N ASN A 142 13.93 17.31 5.18
CA ASN A 142 14.74 18.18 4.30
C ASN A 142 14.87 17.54 2.92
N ASP A 143 14.95 18.36 1.87
CA ASP A 143 14.94 17.88 0.48
C ASP A 143 16.15 16.99 0.13
N ASP A 144 17.29 17.25 0.78
CA ASP A 144 18.58 16.60 0.60
C ASP A 144 18.79 15.38 1.51
N GLU A 145 17.90 15.14 2.47
CA GLU A 145 17.96 13.94 3.31
C GLU A 145 17.79 12.68 2.47
N LEU A 146 18.52 11.63 2.82
CA LEU A 146 18.44 10.33 2.16
C LEU A 146 17.75 9.32 3.07
N PHE A 147 16.85 8.55 2.47
CA PHE A 147 16.09 7.52 3.14
C PHE A 147 16.21 6.21 2.40
N GLU A 148 16.41 5.13 3.13
CA GLU A 148 16.10 3.80 2.63
C GLU A 148 14.61 3.54 2.84
N VAL A 149 13.97 2.95 1.84
CA VAL A 149 12.52 2.81 1.81
C VAL A 149 12.09 1.35 1.95
N GLY A 150 10.96 1.13 2.62
CA GLY A 150 10.38 -0.19 2.80
C GLY A 150 8.86 -0.16 2.97
N PHE A 151 8.28 -1.35 3.09
CA PHE A 151 6.87 -1.55 3.39
C PHE A 151 6.74 -2.02 4.84
N ALA A 152 5.98 -1.29 5.65
CA ALA A 152 5.74 -1.60 7.04
C ALA A 152 4.38 -2.26 7.22
N ARG A 153 4.32 -3.25 8.10
CA ARG A 153 3.08 -3.90 8.53
C ARG A 153 2.99 -3.94 10.03
N LYS A 154 1.81 -3.65 10.57
CA LYS A 154 1.51 -3.82 12.00
C LYS A 154 0.33 -4.77 12.13
N GLN A 155 0.51 -5.85 12.89
CA GLN A 155 -0.51 -6.89 12.98
C GLN A 155 -1.69 -6.42 13.83
N GLY A 156 -2.89 -6.42 13.25
CA GLY A 156 -4.11 -6.05 13.95
C GLY A 156 -4.57 -7.15 14.90
N PHE A 157 -5.22 -6.80 16.00
CA PHE A 157 -5.75 -7.75 17.01
C PHE A 157 -4.69 -8.66 17.66
N ALA A 158 -3.42 -8.24 17.68
CA ALA A 158 -2.32 -9.02 18.23
C ALA A 158 -2.42 -9.20 19.77
N ASP A 159 -3.06 -8.25 20.44
CA ASP A 159 -3.46 -8.31 21.85
C ASP A 159 -4.44 -9.46 22.15
N ILE A 160 -5.27 -9.85 21.17
CA ILE A 160 -6.20 -10.98 21.27
C ILE A 160 -5.54 -12.26 20.75
N THR A 161 -4.88 -12.19 19.59
CA THR A 161 -4.26 -13.34 18.93
C THR A 161 -3.08 -12.94 18.04
N GLN A 162 -1.94 -13.54 18.31
CA GLN A 162 -0.72 -13.41 17.48
C GLN A 162 -0.87 -14.07 16.08
N LYS A 163 -2.02 -14.71 15.80
CA LYS A 163 -2.34 -15.35 14.51
C LYS A 163 -3.35 -14.56 13.68
N SER A 164 -3.62 -13.30 14.03
CA SER A 164 -4.54 -12.47 13.27
C SER A 164 -4.08 -12.35 11.81
N PRO A 165 -4.97 -12.60 10.83
CA PRO A 165 -4.63 -12.45 9.42
C PRO A 165 -4.70 -10.98 8.95
N PHE A 166 -5.07 -10.06 9.84
CA PHE A 166 -5.29 -8.67 9.50
C PHE A 166 -4.08 -7.82 9.85
N PHE A 167 -3.71 -6.95 8.93
CA PHE A 167 -2.59 -6.03 9.08
C PHE A 167 -3.03 -4.59 8.79
N HIS A 168 -2.38 -3.65 9.46
CA HIS A 168 -2.25 -2.27 9.02
C HIS A 168 -1.00 -2.16 8.15
N SER A 169 -1.01 -1.29 7.14
CA SER A 169 0.14 -1.05 6.28
C SER A 169 0.52 0.41 6.18
N SER A 170 1.83 0.61 6.00
CA SER A 170 2.51 1.90 5.96
C SER A 170 3.75 1.82 5.08
N ILE A 171 4.27 2.97 4.65
CA ILE A 171 5.61 3.09 4.06
C ILE A 171 6.61 3.37 5.17
N ALA A 172 7.71 2.65 5.19
CA ALA A 172 8.82 2.90 6.12
C ALA A 172 9.93 3.68 5.43
N LEU A 173 10.50 4.64 6.16
CA LEU A 173 11.69 5.37 5.77
C LEU A 173 12.72 5.23 6.90
N ARG A 174 13.89 4.67 6.58
CA ARG A 174 15.06 4.71 7.47
C ARG A 174 15.95 5.85 7.04
N LYS A 175 16.08 6.87 7.88
CA LYS A 175 16.97 8.01 7.64
C LYS A 175 18.43 7.53 7.66
N ILE A 176 19.18 7.87 6.61
CA ILE A 176 20.62 7.64 6.53
C ILE A 176 21.32 8.81 7.21
N ASN A 177 21.93 8.57 8.37
CA ASN A 177 22.68 9.59 9.11
C ASN A 177 24.06 9.82 8.48
N LYS A 178 24.76 10.90 8.88
CA LYS A 178 26.10 11.21 8.33
C LYS A 178 27.13 10.14 8.66
N GLU A 179 26.94 9.45 9.77
CA GLU A 179 27.80 8.38 10.28
C GLU A 179 27.45 7.00 9.68
N ASP A 180 26.29 6.89 9.01
CA ASP A 180 25.81 5.65 8.40
C ASP A 180 25.97 5.71 6.88
N VAL A 181 26.38 4.60 6.27
CA VAL A 181 26.38 4.46 4.82
C VAL A 181 25.08 3.77 4.42
N ALA A 182 24.42 4.27 3.37
CA ALA A 182 23.29 3.59 2.77
C ALA A 182 23.70 2.18 2.34
N HIS A 183 22.91 1.16 2.69
CA HIS A 183 23.14 -0.17 2.18
C HIS A 183 22.88 -0.17 0.67
N SER A 184 23.88 -0.60 -0.10
CA SER A 184 23.81 -0.65 -1.57
C SER A 184 22.65 -1.49 -2.08
N GLU A 185 22.19 -2.45 -1.26
CA GLU A 185 21.08 -3.36 -1.56
C GLU A 185 19.69 -2.73 -1.39
N PHE A 186 19.56 -1.60 -0.70
CA PHE A 186 18.27 -0.97 -0.48
C PHE A 186 17.99 0.14 -1.49
N VAL A 187 16.70 0.35 -1.77
CA VAL A 187 16.25 1.50 -2.55
C VAL A 187 16.41 2.76 -1.70
N VAL A 188 17.08 3.77 -2.28
CA VAL A 188 17.36 5.05 -1.64
C VAL A 188 16.61 6.17 -2.36
N ILE A 189 15.94 7.00 -1.58
CA ILE A 189 15.09 8.11 -2.03
C ILE A 189 15.47 9.38 -1.27
N ARG A 190 15.41 10.53 -1.95
CA ARG A 190 15.62 11.85 -1.34
C ARG A 190 14.37 12.35 -0.63
N GLY A 191 14.53 13.20 0.37
CA GLY A 191 13.41 13.82 1.08
C GLY A 191 12.46 14.58 0.14
N GLN A 192 12.98 15.24 -0.89
CA GLN A 192 12.16 15.90 -1.91
C GLN A 192 11.21 14.91 -2.62
N GLU A 193 11.73 13.75 -3.02
CA GLU A 193 10.96 12.71 -3.71
C GLU A 193 9.93 12.07 -2.77
N ILE A 194 10.25 11.89 -1.49
CA ILE A 194 9.30 11.43 -0.48
C ILE A 194 8.14 12.43 -0.30
N LYS A 195 8.44 13.73 -0.21
CA LYS A 195 7.39 14.77 -0.12
C LYS A 195 6.47 14.72 -1.33
N GLU A 196 7.02 14.48 -2.51
CA GLU A 196 6.24 14.33 -3.72
C GLU A 196 5.33 13.08 -3.69
N VAL A 197 5.86 11.92 -3.27
CA VAL A 197 5.06 10.70 -3.07
C VAL A 197 3.93 10.94 -2.06
N ILE A 198 4.21 11.61 -0.95
CA ILE A 198 3.22 11.98 0.06
C ILE A 198 2.13 12.88 -0.55
N ALA A 199 2.52 13.92 -1.28
CA ALA A 199 1.59 14.87 -1.90
C ALA A 199 0.69 14.19 -2.94
N ARG A 200 1.27 13.36 -3.83
CA ARG A 200 0.53 12.61 -4.86
C ARG A 200 -0.43 11.59 -4.23
N THR A 201 0.00 10.90 -3.18
CA THR A 201 -0.85 9.93 -2.47
C THR A 201 -1.98 10.60 -1.69
N ASN A 202 -1.70 11.71 -1.02
CA ASN A 202 -2.74 12.50 -0.35
C ASN A 202 -3.80 12.93 -1.35
N LYS A 203 -3.38 13.53 -2.46
CA LYS A 203 -4.29 13.98 -3.51
C LYS A 203 -5.13 12.84 -4.09
N ALA A 204 -4.54 11.69 -4.42
CA ALA A 204 -5.26 10.62 -5.10
C ALA A 204 -6.15 9.76 -4.18
N ILE A 205 -5.72 9.59 -2.92
CA ILE A 205 -6.34 8.65 -1.97
C ILE A 205 -6.94 9.35 -0.76
N CYS A 206 -6.17 10.20 -0.08
CA CYS A 206 -6.56 10.70 1.24
C CYS A 206 -7.55 11.87 1.17
N ASP A 207 -7.42 12.73 0.16
CA ASP A 207 -8.19 13.96 -0.02
C ASP A 207 -9.46 13.75 -0.84
N GLU A 208 -9.48 12.72 -1.70
CA GLU A 208 -10.58 12.46 -2.65
C GLU A 208 -11.45 11.27 -2.24
N GLN A 209 -11.02 10.44 -1.29
CA GLN A 209 -11.74 9.21 -0.94
C GLN A 209 -11.99 9.12 0.57
N SER A 210 -13.24 8.85 0.96
CA SER A 210 -13.58 8.58 2.36
C SER A 210 -12.91 7.29 2.86
N CYS A 211 -12.16 7.40 3.95
CA CYS A 211 -11.51 6.25 4.57
C CYS A 211 -12.55 5.27 5.11
N ASN A 212 -12.43 4.01 4.73
CA ASN A 212 -13.24 2.90 5.24
C ASN A 212 -12.48 1.59 5.11
N LEU A 213 -12.81 0.60 5.95
CA LEU A 213 -12.09 -0.68 6.00
C LEU A 213 -12.16 -1.50 4.70
N PHE A 214 -13.11 -1.19 3.80
CA PHE A 214 -13.41 -2.02 2.64
C PHE A 214 -12.71 -1.55 1.37
N ARG A 215 -12.88 -0.29 0.96
CA ARG A 215 -12.51 0.24 -0.36
C ARG A 215 -11.36 1.23 -0.34
N SER A 216 -11.21 2.03 0.71
CA SER A 216 -10.17 3.06 0.77
C SER A 216 -9.60 3.12 2.18
N ASN A 217 -8.50 2.41 2.43
CA ASN A 217 -7.93 2.20 3.77
C ASN A 217 -6.42 2.47 3.77
N CYS A 218 -5.72 1.99 4.80
CA CYS A 218 -4.26 2.07 4.90
C CYS A 218 -3.53 1.40 3.74
N TYR A 219 -3.97 0.20 3.32
CA TYR A 219 -3.44 -0.48 2.14
C TYR A 219 -3.64 0.32 0.86
N SER A 220 -4.79 0.98 0.70
CA SER A 220 -4.98 1.85 -0.45
C SER A 220 -3.91 2.93 -0.55
N ALA A 221 -3.54 3.54 0.57
CA ALA A 221 -2.54 4.60 0.58
C ALA A 221 -1.12 4.04 0.41
N SER A 222 -0.73 3.00 1.16
CA SER A 222 0.64 2.49 1.15
C SER A 222 0.98 1.77 -0.16
N ILE A 223 0.05 1.00 -0.73
CA ILE A 223 0.25 0.38 -2.04
C ILE A 223 0.31 1.45 -3.13
N TYR A 224 -0.55 2.47 -3.06
CA TYR A 224 -0.50 3.58 -4.02
C TYR A 224 0.81 4.36 -3.93
N ALA A 225 1.29 4.63 -2.70
CA ALA A 225 2.57 5.29 -2.46
C ALA A 225 3.75 4.46 -3.00
N GLY A 226 3.69 3.12 -2.92
CA GLY A 226 4.64 2.23 -3.57
C GLY A 226 4.68 2.39 -5.09
N GLY A 227 3.52 2.52 -5.74
CA GLY A 227 3.44 2.83 -7.16
C GLY A 227 3.98 4.22 -7.51
N GLU A 228 3.74 5.23 -6.66
CA GLU A 228 4.31 6.58 -6.85
C GLU A 228 5.84 6.60 -6.64
N LEU A 229 6.39 5.78 -5.74
CA LEU A 229 7.84 5.61 -5.58
C LEU A 229 8.50 5.17 -6.90
N ILE A 230 7.88 4.25 -7.63
CA ILE A 230 8.37 3.81 -8.95
C ILE A 230 8.38 4.99 -9.94
N LYS A 231 7.31 5.82 -9.94
CA LYS A 231 7.20 6.97 -10.84
C LYS A 231 8.25 8.04 -10.54
N VAL A 232 8.43 8.44 -9.28
CA VAL A 232 9.44 9.46 -8.93
C VAL A 232 10.86 8.98 -9.22
N ILE A 233 11.15 7.68 -9.02
CA ILE A 233 12.43 7.09 -9.44
C ILE A 233 12.61 7.17 -10.95
N ALA A 234 11.56 6.88 -11.73
CA ALA A 234 11.62 7.00 -13.18
C ALA A 234 11.86 8.46 -13.63
N GLU A 235 11.22 9.43 -12.97
CA GLU A 235 11.34 10.86 -13.26
C GLU A 235 12.76 11.42 -13.04
N ARG A 236 13.65 10.69 -12.34
CA ARG A 236 15.10 11.00 -12.32
C ARG A 236 15.74 11.00 -13.72
N GLY A 237 15.11 10.35 -14.69
CA GLY A 237 15.53 10.30 -16.09
C GLY A 237 16.72 9.38 -16.38
N SER A 238 17.40 8.86 -15.36
CA SER A 238 18.51 7.92 -15.51
C SER A 238 18.01 6.50 -15.75
N LYS A 239 18.34 5.87 -16.88
CA LYS A 239 18.03 4.45 -17.15
C LYS A 239 19.15 3.50 -16.69
N THR A 240 19.74 3.77 -15.53
CA THR A 240 20.81 2.95 -14.96
C THR A 240 20.27 1.61 -14.47
N GLU A 241 21.16 0.64 -14.26
CA GLU A 241 20.77 -0.65 -13.69
C GLU A 241 20.24 -0.49 -12.26
N ASP A 242 20.84 0.40 -11.47
CA ASP A 242 20.36 0.76 -10.13
C ASP A 242 18.91 1.29 -10.15
N THR A 243 18.56 2.07 -11.17
CA THR A 243 17.18 2.58 -11.35
C THR A 243 16.21 1.42 -11.59
N LYS A 244 16.58 0.49 -12.47
CA LYS A 244 15.78 -0.68 -12.80
C LYS A 244 15.62 -1.62 -11.60
N GLU A 245 16.72 -1.99 -10.95
CA GLU A 245 16.75 -2.83 -9.76
C GLU A 245 15.87 -2.22 -8.65
N SER A 246 15.91 -0.89 -8.48
CA SER A 246 15.07 -0.20 -7.50
C SER A 246 13.58 -0.31 -7.81
N MET A 247 13.18 -0.09 -9.06
CA MET A 247 11.79 -0.24 -9.47
C MET A 247 11.30 -1.68 -9.34
N GLN A 248 12.14 -2.67 -9.68
CA GLN A 248 11.86 -4.09 -9.51
C GLN A 248 11.70 -4.48 -8.04
N ALA A 249 12.56 -3.96 -7.16
CA ALA A 249 12.48 -4.19 -5.72
C ALA A 249 11.14 -3.70 -5.14
N ILE A 250 10.72 -2.49 -5.53
CA ILE A 250 9.45 -1.91 -5.09
C ILE A 250 8.27 -2.71 -5.62
N ILE A 251 8.19 -2.93 -6.95
CA ILE A 251 7.05 -3.63 -7.54
C ILE A 251 6.96 -5.07 -7.03
N GLY A 252 8.09 -5.76 -6.84
CA GLY A 252 8.14 -7.12 -6.33
C GLY A 252 7.48 -7.23 -4.96
N LEU A 253 7.84 -6.35 -4.01
CA LEU A 253 7.26 -6.37 -2.67
C LEU A 253 5.79 -5.93 -2.65
N ILE A 254 5.43 -4.83 -3.32
CA ILE A 254 4.04 -4.35 -3.31
C ILE A 254 3.11 -5.31 -4.04
N SER A 255 3.58 -6.05 -5.05
CA SER A 255 2.79 -7.09 -5.75
C SER A 255 2.45 -8.27 -4.85
N VAL A 256 3.25 -8.53 -3.82
CA VAL A 256 2.92 -9.53 -2.78
C VAL A 256 1.97 -8.91 -1.76
N ARG A 257 2.30 -7.72 -1.25
CA ARG A 257 1.53 -7.08 -0.17
C ARG A 257 0.18 -6.53 -0.61
N ALA A 258 -0.04 -6.35 -1.91
CA ALA A 258 -1.34 -6.03 -2.49
C ALA A 258 -2.43 -7.06 -2.15
N PHE A 259 -2.07 -8.30 -1.78
CA PHE A 259 -3.01 -9.37 -1.44
C PHE A 259 -3.25 -9.56 0.05
N ASP A 260 -2.50 -8.86 0.91
CA ASP A 260 -2.79 -8.84 2.35
C ASP A 260 -4.26 -8.37 2.56
N ASN A 261 -4.87 -8.78 3.67
CA ASN A 261 -6.27 -8.48 3.97
C ASN A 261 -7.25 -8.85 2.82
N PHE A 262 -6.94 -9.89 2.03
CA PHE A 262 -7.72 -10.32 0.87
C PHE A 262 -7.80 -9.24 -0.24
N ALA A 263 -6.76 -8.43 -0.39
CA ALA A 263 -6.67 -7.31 -1.34
C ALA A 263 -7.72 -6.20 -1.13
N ARG A 264 -8.35 -6.12 0.05
CA ARG A 264 -9.30 -5.06 0.37
C ARG A 264 -8.61 -3.71 0.47
N GLY A 265 -9.14 -2.71 -0.22
CA GLY A 265 -8.50 -1.42 -0.40
C GLY A 265 -7.55 -1.37 -1.59
N VAL A 266 -7.29 -2.49 -2.26
CA VAL A 266 -6.47 -2.57 -3.47
C VAL A 266 -7.34 -2.97 -4.65
N SER A 267 -7.83 -4.21 -4.70
CA SER A 267 -8.59 -4.73 -5.85
C SER A 267 -9.93 -4.03 -6.03
N ASN A 268 -10.58 -3.63 -4.94
CA ASN A 268 -11.86 -2.92 -4.98
C ASN A 268 -11.72 -1.39 -4.97
N ASN A 269 -10.49 -0.87 -4.95
CA ASN A 269 -10.20 0.55 -5.14
C ASN A 269 -9.78 0.79 -6.59
N SER A 270 -10.62 1.45 -7.39
CA SER A 270 -10.34 1.67 -8.82
C SER A 270 -9.06 2.45 -9.08
N VAL A 271 -8.73 3.43 -8.24
CA VAL A 271 -7.53 4.27 -8.40
C VAL A 271 -6.27 3.46 -8.14
N VAL A 272 -6.27 2.64 -7.09
CA VAL A 272 -5.13 1.77 -6.76
C VAL A 272 -5.00 0.64 -7.79
N LEU A 273 -6.12 0.02 -8.17
CA LEU A 273 -6.15 -1.04 -9.17
C LEU A 273 -5.61 -0.55 -10.53
N GLU A 274 -6.05 0.62 -11.00
CA GLU A 274 -5.55 1.23 -12.24
C GLU A 274 -4.06 1.56 -12.14
N GLN A 275 -3.61 2.07 -10.99
CA GLN A 275 -2.20 2.36 -10.79
C GLN A 275 -1.33 1.10 -10.93
N LEU A 276 -1.74 -0.02 -10.32
CA LEU A 276 -0.98 -1.28 -10.35
C LEU A 276 -1.09 -2.04 -11.67
N THR A 277 -2.26 -2.01 -12.33
CA THR A 277 -2.49 -2.82 -13.54
C THR A 277 -2.18 -2.07 -14.83
N THR A 278 -2.09 -0.74 -14.78
CA THR A 278 -1.88 0.10 -15.97
C THR A 278 -0.71 1.07 -15.79
N ALA A 279 -0.80 2.02 -14.85
CA ALA A 279 0.15 3.14 -14.80
C ALA A 279 1.58 2.69 -14.45
N VAL A 280 1.75 1.86 -13.42
CA VAL A 280 3.06 1.32 -13.04
C VAL A 280 3.64 0.40 -14.13
N PRO A 281 2.89 -0.57 -14.69
CA PRO A 281 3.38 -1.38 -15.81
C PRO A 281 3.86 -0.56 -17.01
N GLN A 282 3.16 0.52 -17.38
CA GLN A 282 3.58 1.41 -18.46
C GLN A 282 4.93 2.09 -18.16
N VAL A 283 5.14 2.52 -16.91
CA VAL A 283 6.43 3.09 -16.48
C VAL A 283 7.51 2.02 -16.53
N LEU A 284 7.26 0.82 -16.00
CA LEU A 284 8.23 -0.29 -16.02
C LEU A 284 8.62 -0.69 -17.45
N GLU A 285 7.67 -0.72 -18.39
CA GLU A 285 7.92 -1.02 -19.80
C GLU A 285 8.90 -0.03 -20.46
N GLN A 286 8.82 1.27 -20.12
CA GLN A 286 9.74 2.29 -20.61
C GLN A 286 11.21 2.04 -20.22
N TYR A 287 11.44 1.20 -19.20
CA TYR A 287 12.74 0.78 -18.71
C TYR A 287 13.12 -0.65 -19.12
N GLY A 288 12.30 -1.29 -19.96
CA GLY A 288 12.50 -2.68 -20.39
C GLY A 288 12.17 -3.71 -19.32
N LEU A 289 11.36 -3.34 -18.32
CA LEU A 289 10.95 -4.19 -17.20
C LEU A 289 9.52 -4.73 -17.37
N GLY A 290 8.99 -4.69 -18.60
CA GLY A 290 7.62 -5.10 -18.92
C GLY A 290 7.38 -6.61 -18.81
N LYS A 291 6.10 -7.00 -18.90
CA LYS A 291 5.59 -8.38 -18.79
C LYS A 291 6.29 -9.35 -19.75
N THR A 292 7.42 -9.95 -19.36
CA THR A 292 7.90 -11.17 -20.02
C THR A 292 7.07 -12.34 -19.48
N ASN A 293 6.01 -12.70 -20.23
CA ASN A 293 5.11 -13.86 -20.09
C ASN A 293 3.71 -13.59 -19.52
N ILE A 294 2.81 -12.95 -20.29
CA ILE A 294 1.37 -13.25 -20.25
C ILE A 294 0.84 -13.27 -21.70
N PRO A 295 0.07 -14.31 -22.12
CA PRO A 295 -0.49 -14.38 -23.46
C PRO A 295 -1.49 -13.25 -23.73
N ALA A 296 -1.45 -12.70 -24.95
CA ALA A 296 -2.43 -11.75 -25.44
C ALA A 296 -3.84 -12.38 -25.37
N ASN A 297 -4.80 -11.62 -24.84
CA ASN A 297 -6.24 -11.92 -24.70
C ASN A 297 -6.67 -12.51 -23.35
N ALA A 298 -6.76 -11.64 -22.34
CA ALA A 298 -7.77 -11.83 -21.30
C ALA A 298 -9.11 -11.29 -21.84
N GLU A 299 -9.88 -12.13 -22.55
CA GLU A 299 -11.31 -11.84 -22.72
C GLU A 299 -11.97 -12.01 -21.35
N GLY A 300 -12.45 -10.90 -20.76
CA GLY A 300 -13.31 -10.96 -19.59
C GLY A 300 -14.59 -11.75 -19.89
N PRO A 301 -15.34 -12.20 -18.86
CA PRO A 301 -16.59 -12.89 -19.07
C PRO A 301 -17.54 -11.97 -19.86
N LYS A 302 -17.89 -12.39 -21.09
CA LYS A 302 -19.00 -11.81 -21.83
C LYS A 302 -20.28 -12.15 -21.07
N LEU A 303 -20.96 -11.11 -20.56
CA LEU A 303 -22.27 -11.20 -19.92
C LEU A 303 -23.32 -11.79 -20.87
#